data_AF-A0A373DZ08-F1
#
_entry.id   AF-A0A373DZ08-F1
#
_cell.length_a   1.000
_cell.length_b   1.000
_cell.length_c   1.000
_cell.angle_alpha   90.00
_cell.angle_beta   90.00
_cell.angle_gamma   90.00
#
_symmetry.space_group_name_H-M   'P 1'
#
loop_
_entity.id
_entity.type
_entity.pdbx_description
1 polymer ?
#
loop_
_entity_poly.entity_id
_entity_poly.type
_entity_poly.pdbx_seq_one_letter_code
_entity_poly.pdbx_strand_id
1 'polypeptide(L)'
;MTLSVLDLFSIGIGPSSSHTVGPMRAARRFTAELERLGPLEAVGRVEAGLFGSLGATGIGHGSDVAVLVGLSGFDPETVDPDAAPGIIAAIRRDGELRLSGTRPVRFDFDTDIRLQGRKTLPGHPNGMTLTAYDRAGGRLHSRDYYSVGGGFVVTAEELGKPSRPDGAHDTLPFDDAEEQSRAGVDAGGLLAMDWVNLYALAVNEENASGGRVVTAPTNGAAGIIPAVLHYYTRFIDDGRATDARVVEFLLTAGAIGSLMKRNASISGAELGCQAEVGSACSMAAAGLCAVLGGTPDQVENAAEIGLEHNLGLTCDPVGGLVQVPCIERNAIASVKAINAARLALAGDGSHRVTLDQAIATMRQTGLDMKTKYKETSRGGLAVNVIEC
;
A
#
# COMPACT_ATOMS: atom_id res chain seq x y z
N MET A 1 -1.83 1.87 -19.68
CA MET A 1 -2.50 2.56 -18.57
C MET A 1 -1.60 3.72 -18.11
N THR A 2 -2.15 4.92 -18.05
CA THR A 2 -1.49 6.09 -17.43
C THR A 2 -1.66 5.98 -15.92
N LEU A 3 -0.55 5.86 -15.20
CA LEU A 3 -0.53 5.82 -13.74
C LEU A 3 -0.17 7.23 -13.26
N SER A 4 -0.97 7.81 -12.39
CA SER A 4 -0.67 9.09 -11.75
C SER A 4 0.26 8.87 -10.55
N VAL A 5 1.02 9.91 -10.17
CA VAL A 5 1.76 9.94 -8.90
C VAL A 5 0.80 9.74 -7.70
N LEU A 6 -0.44 10.23 -7.81
CA LEU A 6 -1.48 10.10 -6.79
C LEU A 6 -2.04 8.67 -6.66
N ASP A 7 -1.86 7.83 -7.69
CA ASP A 7 -2.20 6.41 -7.61
C ASP A 7 -1.18 5.62 -6.77
N LEU A 8 0.04 6.13 -6.65
CA LEU A 8 1.11 5.55 -5.83
C LEU A 8 1.08 6.12 -4.41
N PHE A 9 0.80 7.42 -4.28
CA PHE A 9 0.70 8.15 -3.02
C PHE A 9 -0.76 8.50 -2.70
N SER A 10 -1.47 7.55 -2.11
CA SER A 10 -2.88 7.70 -1.74
C SER A 10 -3.05 7.71 -0.23
N ILE A 11 -3.90 8.60 0.26
CA ILE A 11 -4.26 8.68 1.67
C ILE A 11 -5.18 7.50 2.00
N GLY A 12 -5.02 6.90 3.17
CA GLY A 12 -5.85 5.78 3.62
C GLY A 12 -5.64 5.49 5.09
N ILE A 13 -6.04 4.30 5.51
CA ILE A 13 -5.84 3.79 6.86
C ILE A 13 -4.99 2.52 6.84
N GLY A 14 -4.25 2.29 7.92
CA GLY A 14 -3.53 1.07 8.17
C GLY A 14 -4.44 -0.12 8.51
N PRO A 15 -3.91 -1.35 8.55
CA PRO A 15 -2.51 -1.71 8.29
C PRO A 15 -2.20 -2.10 6.84
N SER A 16 -3.20 -2.31 5.98
CA SER A 16 -2.96 -2.86 4.63
C SER A 16 -3.78 -2.21 3.53
N SER A 17 -3.12 -1.88 2.42
CA SER A 17 -3.82 -1.37 1.25
C SER A 17 -4.72 -2.43 0.62
N SER A 18 -4.27 -3.70 0.60
CA SER A 18 -5.00 -4.81 -0.05
C SER A 18 -6.05 -5.47 0.85
N HIS A 19 -5.84 -5.43 2.17
CA HIS A 19 -6.69 -6.12 3.14
C HIS A 19 -7.51 -5.15 4.01
N THR A 20 -7.20 -3.86 4.05
CA THR A 20 -7.98 -2.86 4.80
C THR A 20 -8.63 -1.85 3.85
N VAL A 21 -7.83 -1.07 3.12
CA VAL A 21 -8.34 0.00 2.23
C VAL A 21 -9.18 -0.57 1.08
N GLY A 22 -8.69 -1.63 0.43
CA GLY A 22 -9.41 -2.31 -0.66
C GLY A 22 -10.80 -2.80 -0.22
N PRO A 23 -10.92 -3.64 0.81
CA PRO A 23 -12.22 -4.12 1.27
C PRO A 23 -13.18 -3.01 1.70
N MET A 24 -12.68 -1.95 2.35
CA MET A 24 -13.48 -0.79 2.71
C MET A 24 -14.03 -0.05 1.48
N ARG A 25 -13.21 0.19 0.46
CA ARG A 25 -13.64 0.79 -0.82
C ARG A 25 -14.66 -0.07 -1.54
N ALA A 26 -14.48 -1.38 -1.54
CA ALA A 26 -15.43 -2.31 -2.17
C ALA A 26 -16.79 -2.29 -1.47
N ALA A 27 -16.81 -2.26 -0.13
CA ALA A 27 -18.02 -2.13 0.67
C ALA A 27 -18.77 -0.82 0.37
N ARG A 28 -18.03 0.30 0.28
CA ARG A 28 -18.61 1.60 -0.10
C ARG A 28 -19.18 1.60 -1.52
N ARG A 29 -18.48 0.98 -2.48
CA ARG A 29 -19.00 0.80 -3.86
C ARG A 29 -20.28 -0.03 -3.88
N PHE A 30 -20.35 -1.09 -3.08
CA PHE A 30 -21.55 -1.91 -2.95
C PHE A 30 -22.74 -1.11 -2.41
N THR A 31 -22.54 -0.28 -1.38
CA THR A 31 -23.61 0.60 -0.88
C THR A 31 -24.07 1.61 -1.92
N ALA A 32 -23.15 2.20 -2.69
CA ALA A 32 -23.49 3.12 -3.79
C ALA A 32 -24.24 2.40 -4.93
N GLU A 33 -23.91 1.15 -5.23
CA GLU A 33 -24.67 0.31 -6.18
C GLU A 33 -26.11 0.10 -5.68
N LEU A 34 -26.31 -0.20 -4.40
CA LEU A 34 -27.63 -0.37 -3.79
C LEU A 34 -28.45 0.92 -3.78
N GLU A 35 -27.82 2.07 -3.59
CA GLU A 35 -28.51 3.37 -3.70
C GLU A 35 -29.00 3.61 -5.12
N ARG A 36 -28.12 3.39 -6.11
CA ARG A 36 -28.45 3.62 -7.53
C ARG A 36 -29.56 2.69 -8.04
N LEU A 37 -29.60 1.46 -7.56
CA LEU A 37 -30.59 0.47 -7.98
C LEU A 37 -31.96 0.68 -7.31
N GLY A 38 -32.06 1.54 -6.28
CA GLY A 38 -33.26 1.76 -5.47
C GLY A 38 -33.57 0.78 -4.31
N PRO A 39 -32.85 -0.33 -4.03
CA PRO A 39 -33.23 -1.24 -2.95
C PRO A 39 -32.80 -0.81 -1.55
N LEU A 40 -32.11 0.31 -1.32
CA LEU A 40 -31.54 0.62 0.01
C LEU A 40 -32.59 0.53 1.14
N GLU A 41 -33.79 1.07 0.92
CA GLU A 41 -34.88 0.98 1.90
C GLU A 41 -35.44 -0.45 2.09
N ALA A 42 -35.41 -1.25 1.02
CA ALA A 42 -35.85 -2.64 1.01
C ALA A 42 -34.86 -3.59 1.70
N VAL A 43 -33.61 -3.18 1.90
CA VAL A 43 -32.61 -4.01 2.57
C VAL A 43 -32.99 -4.23 4.04
N GLY A 44 -33.04 -5.51 4.42
CA GLY A 44 -33.28 -5.98 5.78
C GLY A 44 -32.02 -6.56 6.45
N ARG A 45 -31.10 -7.12 5.67
CA ARG A 45 -29.84 -7.75 6.13
C ARG A 45 -28.77 -7.65 5.06
N VAL A 46 -27.51 -7.54 5.45
CA VAL A 46 -26.35 -7.65 4.56
C VAL A 46 -25.41 -8.73 5.05
N GLU A 47 -24.66 -9.33 4.14
CA GLU A 47 -23.70 -10.39 4.41
C GLU A 47 -22.41 -10.15 3.62
N ALA A 48 -21.27 -10.41 4.25
CA ALA A 48 -19.94 -10.31 3.66
C ALA A 48 -19.18 -11.63 3.77
N GLY A 49 -18.77 -12.20 2.62
CA GLY A 49 -17.87 -13.34 2.54
C GLY A 49 -16.48 -12.89 2.09
N LEU A 50 -15.45 -13.21 2.87
CA LEU A 50 -14.05 -12.90 2.56
C LEU A 50 -13.32 -14.22 2.24
N PHE A 51 -12.66 -14.30 1.09
CA PHE A 51 -12.13 -15.54 0.51
C PHE A 51 -10.60 -15.49 0.36
N GLY A 52 -9.99 -16.66 0.20
CA GLY A 52 -8.57 -16.83 -0.06
C GLY A 52 -7.68 -16.17 0.99
N SER A 53 -6.63 -15.47 0.57
CA SER A 53 -5.72 -14.73 1.45
C SER A 53 -6.45 -13.66 2.27
N LEU A 54 -7.45 -12.99 1.69
CA LEU A 54 -8.25 -11.98 2.38
C LEU A 54 -9.05 -12.58 3.55
N GLY A 55 -9.58 -13.78 3.37
CA GLY A 55 -10.26 -14.52 4.45
C GLY A 55 -9.28 -15.14 5.45
N ALA A 56 -8.09 -15.57 5.02
CA ALA A 56 -7.10 -16.23 5.87
C ALA A 56 -6.43 -15.27 6.86
N THR A 57 -6.16 -14.03 6.42
CA THR A 57 -5.47 -13.00 7.22
C THR A 57 -6.37 -11.86 7.64
N GLY A 58 -7.69 -12.03 7.47
CA GLY A 58 -8.67 -10.96 7.62
C GLY A 58 -8.66 -10.30 8.99
N ILE A 59 -8.53 -11.08 10.06
CA ILE A 59 -8.48 -10.56 11.44
C ILE A 59 -7.21 -9.74 11.66
N GLY A 60 -6.05 -10.27 11.27
CA GLY A 60 -4.76 -9.61 11.48
C GLY A 60 -4.59 -8.30 10.70
N HIS A 61 -5.33 -8.14 9.60
CA HIS A 61 -5.34 -6.90 8.80
C HIS A 61 -6.58 -6.02 9.03
N GLY A 62 -7.49 -6.43 9.92
CA GLY A 62 -8.76 -5.74 10.15
C GLY A 62 -9.68 -5.70 8.94
N SER A 63 -9.60 -6.67 8.02
CA SER A 63 -10.47 -6.74 6.83
C SER A 63 -11.94 -6.85 7.19
N ASP A 64 -12.25 -7.61 8.24
CA ASP A 64 -13.59 -7.76 8.77
C ASP A 64 -14.14 -6.42 9.26
N VAL A 65 -13.37 -5.71 10.07
CA VAL A 65 -13.68 -4.35 10.54
C VAL A 65 -13.82 -3.38 9.37
N ALA A 66 -12.87 -3.37 8.43
CA ALA A 66 -12.84 -2.47 7.30
C ALA A 66 -14.07 -2.59 6.39
N VAL A 67 -14.55 -3.83 6.16
CA VAL A 67 -15.79 -4.06 5.40
C VAL A 67 -16.99 -3.46 6.13
N LEU A 68 -17.10 -3.64 7.44
CA LEU A 68 -18.24 -3.11 8.22
C LEU A 68 -18.23 -1.59 8.31
N VAL A 69 -17.06 -0.99 8.48
CA VAL A 69 -16.88 0.46 8.47
C VAL A 69 -17.21 1.03 7.07
N GLY A 70 -16.77 0.37 6.00
CA GLY A 70 -17.12 0.75 4.62
C GLY A 70 -18.62 0.59 4.30
N LEU A 71 -19.26 -0.50 4.73
CA LEU A 71 -20.71 -0.70 4.61
C LEU A 71 -21.49 0.36 5.40
N SER A 72 -20.89 0.89 6.47
CA SER A 72 -21.46 1.99 7.25
C SER A 72 -21.29 3.37 6.58
N GLY A 73 -20.75 3.42 5.36
CA GLY A 73 -20.66 4.62 4.52
C GLY A 73 -19.37 5.43 4.68
N PHE A 74 -18.44 4.99 5.54
CA PHE A 74 -17.17 5.68 5.75
C PHE A 74 -16.20 5.46 4.59
N ASP A 75 -15.36 6.46 4.32
CA ASP A 75 -14.33 6.41 3.29
C ASP A 75 -12.92 6.30 3.92
N PRO A 76 -12.03 5.41 3.46
CA PRO A 76 -10.71 5.22 4.07
C PRO A 76 -9.82 6.48 4.02
N GLU A 77 -10.06 7.41 3.11
CA GLU A 77 -9.29 8.66 3.02
C GLU A 77 -9.69 9.66 4.10
N THR A 78 -10.92 9.61 4.59
CA THR A 78 -11.50 10.64 5.48
C THR A 78 -11.97 10.11 6.83
N VAL A 79 -12.18 8.80 6.98
CA VAL A 79 -12.63 8.17 8.22
C VAL A 79 -11.69 8.46 9.37
N ASP A 80 -12.21 8.88 10.51
CA ASP A 80 -11.42 8.95 11.74
C ASP A 80 -11.08 7.50 12.19
N PRO A 81 -9.79 7.10 12.21
CA PRO A 81 -9.40 5.75 12.62
C PRO A 81 -9.89 5.39 14.03
N ASP A 82 -9.96 6.37 14.92
CA ASP A 82 -10.38 6.16 16.32
C ASP A 82 -11.89 5.89 16.45
N ALA A 83 -12.66 6.20 15.41
CA ALA A 83 -14.10 5.92 15.38
C ALA A 83 -14.40 4.44 15.08
N ALA A 84 -13.50 3.71 14.41
CA ALA A 84 -13.76 2.35 13.96
C ALA A 84 -14.10 1.37 15.12
N PRO A 85 -13.36 1.33 16.25
CA PRO A 85 -13.71 0.47 17.39
C PRO A 85 -15.11 0.75 17.93
N GLY A 86 -15.52 2.03 17.99
CA GLY A 86 -16.85 2.43 18.46
C GLY A 86 -17.97 1.96 17.54
N ILE A 87 -17.77 2.02 16.22
CA ILE A 87 -18.72 1.51 15.22
C ILE A 87 -18.93 0.00 15.38
N ILE A 88 -17.83 -0.76 15.50
CA ILE A 88 -17.90 -2.23 15.65
C ILE A 88 -18.56 -2.62 16.98
N ALA A 89 -18.23 -1.92 18.06
CA ALA A 89 -18.86 -2.15 19.36
C ALA A 89 -20.37 -1.91 19.32
N ALA A 90 -20.83 -0.87 18.60
CA ALA A 90 -22.25 -0.61 18.40
C ALA A 90 -22.93 -1.74 17.60
N ILE A 91 -22.33 -2.16 16.49
CA ILE A 91 -22.86 -3.27 15.66
C ILE A 91 -23.04 -4.54 16.48
N ARG A 92 -22.02 -4.92 17.27
CA ARG A 92 -22.07 -6.12 18.12
C ARG A 92 -23.12 -6.03 19.23
N ARG A 93 -23.27 -4.85 19.85
CA ARG A 93 -24.23 -4.63 20.93
C ARG A 93 -25.66 -4.63 20.42
N ASP A 94 -25.90 -3.96 19.30
CA ASP A 94 -27.25 -3.67 18.82
C ASP A 94 -27.77 -4.76 17.86
N GLY A 95 -26.88 -5.57 17.27
CA GLY A 95 -27.24 -6.54 16.24
C GLY A 95 -27.71 -5.89 14.93
N GLU A 96 -27.29 -4.63 14.71
CA GLU A 96 -27.66 -3.80 13.58
C GLU A 96 -26.45 -3.06 13.01
N LEU A 97 -26.41 -2.94 11.68
CA LEU A 97 -25.45 -2.14 10.93
C LEU A 97 -26.18 -0.94 10.31
N ARG A 98 -25.60 0.27 10.41
CA ARG A 98 -26.14 1.46 9.73
C ARG A 98 -25.65 1.54 8.29
N LEU A 99 -26.34 0.87 7.37
CA LEU A 99 -25.96 0.78 5.97
C LEU A 99 -25.97 2.16 5.30
N SER A 100 -24.86 2.49 4.61
CA SER A 100 -24.62 3.82 4.05
C SER A 100 -24.80 4.96 5.08
N GLY A 101 -24.57 4.68 6.36
CA GLY A 101 -24.70 5.61 7.49
C GLY A 101 -26.14 5.96 7.88
N THR A 102 -27.12 5.58 7.08
CA THR A 102 -28.51 6.04 7.22
C THR A 102 -29.44 4.92 7.69
N ARG A 103 -29.43 3.77 6.99
CA ARG A 103 -30.43 2.71 7.13
C ARG A 103 -29.99 1.62 8.12
N PRO A 104 -30.66 1.45 9.27
CA PRO A 104 -30.37 0.31 10.15
C PRO A 104 -30.82 -0.99 9.48
N VAL A 105 -29.92 -1.95 9.35
CA VAL A 105 -30.20 -3.31 8.84
C VAL A 105 -29.75 -4.32 9.87
N ARG A 106 -30.45 -5.45 9.98
CA ARG A 106 -30.03 -6.53 10.88
C ARG A 106 -28.64 -7.00 10.46
N PHE A 107 -27.76 -7.15 11.44
CA PHE A 107 -26.41 -7.66 11.23
C PHE A 107 -25.95 -8.45 12.45
N ASP A 108 -25.76 -9.75 12.26
CA ASP A 108 -25.16 -10.63 13.26
C ASP A 108 -23.68 -10.78 12.95
N PHE A 109 -22.82 -10.24 13.82
CA PHE A 109 -21.38 -10.25 13.62
C PHE A 109 -20.84 -11.67 13.42
N ASP A 110 -21.35 -12.67 14.11
CA ASP A 110 -20.73 -14.00 14.08
C ASP A 110 -21.16 -14.82 12.85
N THR A 111 -22.26 -14.43 12.19
CA THR A 111 -22.82 -15.18 11.06
C THR A 111 -22.83 -14.43 9.74
N ASP A 112 -22.87 -13.10 9.77
CA ASP A 112 -23.01 -12.22 8.60
C ASP A 112 -21.67 -11.74 8.04
N ILE A 113 -20.56 -11.87 8.78
CA ILE A 113 -19.19 -11.74 8.22
C ILE A 113 -18.46 -13.07 8.29
N ARG A 114 -18.08 -13.60 7.12
CA ARG A 114 -17.57 -14.97 7.00
C ARG A 114 -16.16 -14.97 6.42
N LEU A 115 -15.19 -15.34 7.25
CA LEU A 115 -13.79 -15.50 6.86
C LEU A 115 -13.55 -16.92 6.32
N GLN A 116 -13.43 -17.06 5.01
CA GLN A 116 -13.34 -18.34 4.29
C GLN A 116 -11.95 -18.56 3.67
N GLY A 117 -10.89 -18.52 4.48
CA GLY A 117 -9.50 -18.59 3.99
C GLY A 117 -9.10 -19.86 3.23
N ARG A 118 -9.90 -20.93 3.30
CA ARG A 118 -9.69 -22.19 2.54
C ARG A 118 -10.42 -22.24 1.21
N LYS A 119 -11.31 -21.28 0.93
CA LYS A 119 -12.06 -21.18 -0.31
C LYS A 119 -11.55 -19.97 -1.09
N THR A 120 -11.30 -20.12 -2.38
CA THR A 120 -10.86 -19.02 -3.25
C THR A 120 -11.92 -18.71 -4.27
N LEU A 121 -12.09 -17.43 -4.60
CA LEU A 121 -12.82 -17.03 -5.80
C LEU A 121 -11.93 -17.20 -7.04
N PRO A 122 -12.48 -17.47 -8.24
CA PRO A 122 -11.67 -17.78 -9.42
C PRO A 122 -10.80 -16.62 -9.93
N GLY A 123 -11.14 -15.36 -9.63
CA GLY A 123 -10.50 -14.18 -10.23
C GLY A 123 -9.17 -13.78 -9.59
N HIS A 124 -9.12 -13.65 -8.27
CA HIS A 124 -7.94 -13.21 -7.53
C HIS A 124 -8.00 -13.75 -6.10
N PRO A 125 -6.86 -14.05 -5.45
CA PRO A 125 -6.82 -14.63 -4.10
C PRO A 125 -7.44 -13.72 -3.03
N ASN A 126 -7.33 -12.40 -3.16
CA ASN A 126 -8.04 -11.43 -2.31
C ASN A 126 -9.49 -11.20 -2.80
N GLY A 127 -10.33 -12.22 -2.68
CA GLY A 127 -11.72 -12.18 -3.13
C GLY A 127 -12.73 -11.85 -2.02
N MET A 128 -13.79 -11.12 -2.36
CA MET A 128 -14.90 -10.81 -1.46
C MET A 128 -16.23 -10.89 -2.20
N THR A 129 -17.26 -11.40 -1.52
CA THR A 129 -18.66 -11.33 -1.98
C THR A 129 -19.49 -10.55 -0.98
N LEU A 130 -20.22 -9.53 -1.45
CA LEU A 130 -21.18 -8.77 -0.65
C LEU A 130 -22.59 -9.07 -1.15
N THR A 131 -23.51 -9.38 -0.22
CA THR A 131 -24.89 -9.74 -0.55
C THR A 131 -25.87 -8.95 0.31
N ALA A 132 -26.91 -8.41 -0.32
CA ALA A 132 -28.02 -7.73 0.35
C ALA A 132 -29.30 -8.56 0.23
N TYR A 133 -30.04 -8.64 1.33
CA TYR A 133 -31.31 -9.36 1.43
C TYR A 133 -32.42 -8.42 1.89
N ASP A 134 -33.65 -8.71 1.48
CA ASP A 134 -34.84 -8.07 2.02
C ASP A 134 -35.18 -8.60 3.44
N ARG A 135 -36.23 -8.06 4.05
CA ARG A 135 -36.69 -8.48 5.40
C ARG A 135 -37.28 -9.89 5.43
N ALA A 136 -37.71 -10.44 4.29
CA ALA A 136 -38.21 -11.81 4.17
C ALA A 136 -37.10 -12.83 3.89
N GLY A 137 -35.85 -12.38 3.70
CA GLY A 137 -34.69 -13.21 3.37
C GLY A 137 -34.49 -13.43 1.87
N GLY A 138 -35.25 -12.75 1.00
CA GLY A 138 -35.05 -12.75 -0.44
C GLY A 138 -33.79 -11.99 -0.82
N ARG A 139 -32.96 -12.55 -1.71
CA ARG A 139 -31.73 -11.89 -2.16
C ARG A 139 -32.04 -10.76 -3.14
N LEU A 140 -31.65 -9.53 -2.78
CA LEU A 140 -31.85 -8.33 -3.58
C LEU A 140 -30.69 -8.08 -4.54
N HIS A 141 -29.46 -8.19 -4.05
CA HIS A 141 -28.25 -7.93 -4.83
C HIS A 141 -27.08 -8.75 -4.30
N SER A 142 -26.14 -9.08 -5.17
CA SER A 142 -24.93 -9.83 -4.83
C SER A 142 -23.81 -9.41 -5.78
N ARG A 143 -22.63 -9.13 -5.23
CA ARG A 143 -21.49 -8.72 -6.05
C ARG A 143 -20.17 -9.27 -5.52
N ASP A 144 -19.33 -9.73 -6.44
CA ASP A 144 -17.96 -10.15 -6.19
C ASP A 144 -16.98 -9.02 -6.51
N TYR A 145 -16.07 -8.76 -5.56
CA TYR A 145 -14.99 -7.79 -5.65
C TYR A 145 -13.64 -8.46 -5.39
N TYR A 146 -12.59 -7.88 -5.96
CA TYR A 146 -11.21 -8.33 -5.81
C TYR A 146 -10.31 -7.14 -5.46
N SER A 147 -9.51 -7.28 -4.40
CA SER A 147 -8.48 -6.27 -4.07
C SER A 147 -7.13 -6.66 -4.68
N VAL A 148 -6.69 -5.88 -5.67
CA VAL A 148 -5.55 -6.22 -6.56
C VAL A 148 -4.25 -5.48 -6.20
N GLY A 149 -4.16 -4.98 -4.96
CA GLY A 149 -2.98 -4.25 -4.44
C GLY A 149 -3.09 -2.73 -4.58
N GLY A 150 -2.35 -1.99 -3.72
CA GLY A 150 -2.35 -0.51 -3.71
C GLY A 150 -3.70 0.14 -3.34
N GLY A 151 -4.63 -0.60 -2.72
CA GLY A 151 -5.97 -0.07 -2.40
C GLY A 151 -6.95 -0.08 -3.56
N PHE A 152 -6.57 -0.65 -4.72
CA PHE A 152 -7.46 -0.78 -5.88
C PHE A 152 -8.40 -1.98 -5.73
N VAL A 153 -9.63 -1.78 -6.20
CA VAL A 153 -10.71 -2.79 -6.20
C VAL A 153 -11.30 -2.88 -7.58
N VAL A 154 -11.53 -4.09 -8.04
CA VAL A 154 -12.23 -4.41 -9.29
C VAL A 154 -13.33 -5.43 -9.04
N THR A 155 -14.40 -5.38 -9.82
CA THR A 155 -15.43 -6.42 -9.86
C THR A 155 -15.00 -7.62 -10.73
N ALA A 156 -15.70 -8.74 -10.63
CA ALA A 156 -15.48 -9.90 -11.52
C ALA A 156 -15.62 -9.55 -13.01
N GLU A 157 -16.49 -8.59 -13.35
CA GLU A 157 -16.74 -8.17 -14.73
C GLU A 157 -15.67 -7.21 -15.28
N GLU A 158 -14.96 -6.51 -14.38
CA GLU A 158 -13.83 -5.62 -14.67
C GLU A 158 -12.50 -6.35 -14.67
N LEU A 159 -12.44 -7.57 -14.12
CA LEU A 159 -11.24 -8.40 -14.11
C LEU A 159 -10.80 -8.67 -15.56
N GLY A 160 -9.57 -8.24 -15.91
CA GLY A 160 -9.03 -8.35 -17.27
C GLY A 160 -9.51 -7.27 -18.25
N LYS A 161 -10.32 -6.30 -17.81
CA LYS A 161 -10.63 -5.08 -18.56
C LYS A 161 -9.86 -3.89 -17.96
N PRO A 162 -9.30 -2.99 -18.78
CA PRO A 162 -8.62 -1.82 -18.27
C PRO A 162 -9.62 -0.92 -17.50
N SER A 163 -9.32 -0.61 -16.25
CA SER A 163 -10.03 0.42 -15.49
C SER A 163 -9.75 1.81 -16.10
N ARG A 164 -10.80 2.64 -16.16
CA ARG A 164 -10.76 4.01 -16.70
C ARG A 164 -10.52 5.00 -15.55
N PRO A 165 -9.50 5.87 -15.63
CA PRO A 165 -9.51 7.12 -14.88
C PRO A 165 -10.23 8.21 -15.68
N ASP A 166 -11.00 9.04 -14.97
CA ASP A 166 -11.50 10.34 -15.43
C ASP A 166 -10.41 11.42 -15.25
N GLY A 167 -10.36 12.39 -16.18
CA GLY A 167 -9.76 13.70 -15.95
C GLY A 167 -8.42 13.98 -16.65
N ALA A 168 -8.38 15.08 -17.42
CA ALA A 168 -7.26 15.60 -18.20
C ALA A 168 -6.41 16.64 -17.43
N HIS A 169 -5.22 16.96 -17.97
CA HIS A 169 -4.48 18.26 -18.03
C HIS A 169 -2.94 18.03 -17.96
N ASP A 170 -2.20 18.35 -19.03
CA ASP A 170 -1.49 19.60 -19.42
C ASP A 170 -0.06 19.73 -18.88
N THR A 171 0.86 20.00 -19.81
CA THR A 171 2.32 20.09 -19.64
C THR A 171 2.78 21.50 -19.27
N LEU A 172 3.77 21.61 -18.36
CA LEU A 172 4.49 22.87 -18.08
C LEU A 172 6.02 22.68 -18.23
N PRO A 173 6.77 23.74 -18.61
CA PRO A 173 8.21 23.67 -18.87
C PRO A 173 9.07 23.99 -17.62
N PHE A 174 10.32 23.51 -17.67
CA PHE A 174 11.37 23.66 -16.65
C PHE A 174 12.32 24.83 -16.96
N ASP A 175 12.94 25.42 -15.93
CA ASP A 175 14.14 26.25 -16.02
C ASP A 175 15.11 25.91 -14.87
N ASP A 176 16.40 25.80 -15.20
CA ASP A 176 17.52 25.38 -14.32
C ASP A 176 18.24 26.56 -13.63
N ALA A 177 18.79 26.31 -12.43
CA ALA A 177 19.98 27.01 -11.94
C ALA A 177 20.72 26.21 -10.83
N GLU A 178 22.03 26.03 -11.02
CA GLU A 178 23.02 25.50 -10.06
C GLU A 178 23.37 26.51 -8.94
N GLU A 179 23.81 26.03 -7.77
CA GLU A 179 25.22 26.18 -7.31
C GLU A 179 25.47 25.45 -5.97
N GLN A 180 26.67 24.86 -5.85
CA GLN A 180 27.17 24.00 -4.77
C GLN A 180 27.49 24.76 -3.48
N SER A 181 27.38 24.12 -2.30
CA SER A 181 28.43 24.23 -1.27
C SER A 181 28.38 23.11 -0.23
N ARG A 182 29.55 22.74 0.30
CA ARG A 182 29.81 21.66 1.27
C ARG A 182 29.92 22.20 2.70
N ALA A 183 29.33 21.52 3.68
CA ALA A 183 29.81 21.32 5.06
C ALA A 183 28.77 20.41 5.77
N GLY A 184 29.05 19.36 6.54
CA GLY A 184 30.15 19.09 7.45
C GLY A 184 29.69 19.38 8.88
N VAL A 185 29.48 18.35 9.72
CA VAL A 185 30.05 18.15 11.07
C VAL A 185 29.40 16.93 11.76
N ASP A 186 30.29 16.08 12.28
CA ASP A 186 30.07 14.89 13.11
C ASP A 186 30.01 15.27 14.60
N ALA A 187 29.02 14.71 15.30
CA ALA A 187 29.08 14.35 16.71
C ALA A 187 28.12 13.18 16.96
N GLY A 188 28.49 12.02 16.43
CA GLY A 188 27.72 10.77 16.47
C GLY A 188 27.50 10.27 15.04
N GLY A 189 28.51 9.64 14.44
CA GLY A 189 28.57 9.39 12.99
C GLY A 189 27.39 8.64 12.35
N LEU A 190 26.47 8.07 13.15
CA LEU A 190 25.25 7.40 12.68
C LEU A 190 23.95 8.10 13.13
N LEU A 191 23.99 9.27 13.78
CA LEU A 191 22.80 9.95 14.30
C LEU A 191 21.74 10.18 13.22
N ALA A 192 22.16 10.59 12.01
CA ALA A 192 21.24 10.75 10.89
C ALA A 192 20.55 9.43 10.50
N MET A 193 21.26 8.29 10.61
CA MET A 193 20.68 6.96 10.35
C MET A 193 19.71 6.54 11.47
N ASP A 194 20.00 6.88 12.72
CA ASP A 194 19.07 6.63 13.83
C ASP A 194 17.76 7.39 13.67
N TRP A 195 17.82 8.64 13.18
CA TRP A 195 16.63 9.42 12.84
C TRP A 195 15.86 8.82 11.66
N VAL A 196 16.56 8.38 10.60
CA VAL A 196 15.94 7.68 9.47
C VAL A 196 15.20 6.42 9.94
N ASN A 197 15.83 5.64 10.82
CA ASN A 197 15.19 4.48 11.44
C ASN A 197 13.96 4.91 12.23
N LEU A 198 14.07 5.92 13.10
CA LEU A 198 12.95 6.43 13.89
C LEU A 198 11.75 6.85 13.01
N TYR A 199 11.98 7.60 11.94
CA TYR A 199 10.90 8.03 11.04
C TYR A 199 10.22 6.84 10.36
N ALA A 200 11.01 5.90 9.85
CA ALA A 200 10.47 4.71 9.19
C ALA A 200 9.69 3.82 10.16
N LEU A 201 10.22 3.62 11.38
CA LEU A 201 9.55 2.88 12.45
C LEU A 201 8.23 3.55 12.85
N ALA A 202 8.25 4.86 13.12
CA ALA A 202 7.06 5.61 13.54
C ALA A 202 5.92 5.48 12.52
N VAL A 203 6.20 5.66 11.23
CA VAL A 203 5.18 5.53 10.18
C VAL A 203 4.64 4.10 10.09
N ASN A 204 5.51 3.08 10.21
CA ASN A 204 5.08 1.69 10.10
C ASN A 204 4.40 1.17 11.37
N GLU A 205 4.70 1.72 12.54
CA GLU A 205 3.98 1.46 13.80
C GLU A 205 2.59 2.12 13.77
N GLU A 206 2.49 3.36 13.30
CA GLU A 206 1.19 4.02 13.02
C GLU A 206 0.36 3.19 12.04
N ASN A 207 0.97 2.70 10.95
CA ASN A 207 0.28 1.79 10.04
C ASN A 207 -0.17 0.50 10.73
N ALA A 208 0.70 -0.17 11.48
CA ALA A 208 0.38 -1.42 12.17
C ALA A 208 -0.76 -1.25 13.19
N SER A 209 -0.90 -0.08 13.79
CA SER A 209 -1.96 0.25 14.74
C SER A 209 -3.31 0.61 14.09
N GLY A 210 -3.36 0.73 12.75
CA GLY A 210 -4.58 1.11 12.02
C GLY A 210 -4.76 2.62 11.82
N GLY A 211 -3.73 3.42 12.11
CA GLY A 211 -3.75 4.87 11.97
C GLY A 211 -3.85 5.37 10.53
N ARG A 212 -3.78 6.70 10.35
CA ARG A 212 -3.78 7.32 9.02
C ARG A 212 -2.43 7.11 8.34
N VAL A 213 -2.45 6.67 7.08
CA VAL A 213 -1.23 6.33 6.33
C VAL A 213 -1.34 6.83 4.89
N VAL A 214 -0.22 7.19 4.28
CA VAL A 214 -0.12 7.42 2.83
C VAL A 214 0.62 6.23 2.21
N THR A 215 0.06 5.63 1.15
CA THR A 215 0.73 4.55 0.43
C THR A 215 2.04 5.04 -0.20
N ALA A 216 3.09 4.22 -0.20
CA ALA A 216 4.36 4.60 -0.84
C ALA A 216 5.22 3.41 -1.30
N PRO A 217 4.76 2.55 -2.24
CA PRO A 217 3.49 2.59 -2.96
C PRO A 217 2.39 1.72 -2.32
N THR A 218 2.69 1.08 -1.19
CA THR A 218 1.72 0.34 -0.37
C THR A 218 1.86 0.74 1.10
N ASN A 219 0.86 0.41 1.91
CA ASN A 219 0.87 0.65 3.36
C ASN A 219 2.07 -0.03 4.05
N GLY A 220 2.39 -1.27 3.65
CA GLY A 220 3.50 -2.02 4.24
C GLY A 220 4.88 -1.41 3.97
N ALA A 221 5.00 -0.54 2.96
CA ALA A 221 6.22 0.16 2.59
C ALA A 221 6.15 1.69 2.87
N ALA A 222 5.15 2.13 3.64
CA ALA A 222 4.81 3.55 3.80
C ALA A 222 5.90 4.40 4.48
N GLY A 223 6.77 3.79 5.29
CA GLY A 223 7.78 4.53 6.06
C GLY A 223 8.97 5.02 5.25
N ILE A 224 9.26 4.42 4.09
CA ILE A 224 10.53 4.64 3.37
C ILE A 224 10.61 6.04 2.76
N ILE A 225 9.60 6.43 1.98
CA ILE A 225 9.54 7.73 1.33
C ILE A 225 9.60 8.90 2.34
N PRO A 226 8.75 8.95 3.38
CA PRO A 226 8.82 10.03 4.36
C PRO A 226 10.11 10.02 5.18
N ALA A 227 10.68 8.85 5.51
CA ALA A 227 11.96 8.79 6.23
C ALA A 227 13.12 9.39 5.43
N VAL A 228 13.21 9.07 4.14
CA VAL A 228 14.24 9.61 3.24
C VAL A 228 14.01 11.11 2.98
N LEU A 229 12.76 11.54 2.84
CA LEU A 229 12.43 12.95 2.68
C LEU A 229 12.76 13.76 3.95
N HIS A 230 12.46 13.23 5.14
CA HIS A 230 12.89 13.85 6.41
C HIS A 230 14.41 13.89 6.56
N TYR A 231 15.12 12.88 6.05
CA TYR A 231 16.58 12.92 5.99
C TYR A 231 17.09 14.09 5.14
N TYR A 232 16.55 14.23 3.91
CA TYR A 232 16.89 15.33 3.01
C TYR A 232 16.64 16.69 3.66
N THR A 233 15.43 16.90 4.17
CA THR A 233 14.99 18.19 4.74
C THR A 233 15.65 18.55 6.08
N ARG A 234 16.21 17.59 6.83
CA ARG A 234 16.76 17.85 8.18
C ARG A 234 18.27 17.76 8.28
N PHE A 235 18.91 16.90 7.49
CA PHE A 235 20.34 16.60 7.63
C PHE A 235 21.18 17.03 6.43
N ILE A 236 20.56 17.20 5.26
CA ILE A 236 21.24 17.71 4.08
C ILE A 236 20.92 19.18 3.83
N ASP A 237 19.74 19.64 4.27
CA ASP A 237 19.24 20.97 3.99
C ASP A 237 20.19 22.10 4.46
N ASP A 238 20.78 22.78 3.48
CA ASP A 238 21.54 24.02 3.60
C ASP A 238 20.68 25.25 3.24
N GLY A 239 19.34 25.11 3.28
CA GLY A 239 18.35 26.11 2.88
C GLY A 239 17.68 25.85 1.53
N ARG A 240 17.79 24.62 1.00
CA ARG A 240 17.29 24.17 -0.32
C ARG A 240 16.04 23.31 -0.27
N ALA A 241 15.61 22.84 0.90
CA ALA A 241 14.41 22.01 1.07
C ALA A 241 13.10 22.80 0.87
N THR A 242 12.92 23.37 -0.31
CA THR A 242 11.71 24.08 -0.72
C THR A 242 10.59 23.12 -1.10
N ASP A 243 9.34 23.58 -1.08
CA ASP A 243 8.19 22.82 -1.57
C ASP A 243 8.39 22.31 -3.00
N ALA A 244 9.08 23.09 -3.85
CA ALA A 244 9.40 22.68 -5.22
C ALA A 244 10.32 21.46 -5.25
N ARG A 245 11.33 21.38 -4.37
CA ARG A 245 12.21 20.20 -4.25
C ARG A 245 11.48 19.00 -3.66
N VAL A 246 10.56 19.21 -2.73
CA VAL A 246 9.69 18.14 -2.23
C VAL A 246 8.81 17.57 -3.36
N VAL A 247 8.24 18.44 -4.19
CA VAL A 247 7.46 18.02 -5.37
C VAL A 247 8.34 17.27 -6.36
N GLU A 248 9.55 17.75 -6.66
CA GLU A 248 10.51 17.07 -7.53
C GLU A 248 10.89 15.67 -7.01
N PHE A 249 11.13 15.53 -5.70
CA PHE A 249 11.37 14.25 -5.05
C PHE A 249 10.20 13.28 -5.31
N LEU A 250 8.97 13.74 -5.05
CA LEU A 250 7.77 12.91 -5.17
C LEU A 250 7.44 12.56 -6.62
N LEU A 251 7.65 13.48 -7.56
CA LEU A 251 7.45 13.24 -8.99
C LEU A 251 8.48 12.25 -9.54
N THR A 252 9.75 12.40 -9.17
CA THR A 252 10.81 11.47 -9.56
C THR A 252 10.55 10.07 -8.97
N ALA A 253 10.23 9.99 -7.68
CA ALA A 253 9.82 8.76 -7.03
C ALA A 253 8.60 8.13 -7.72
N GLY A 254 7.60 8.94 -8.06
CA GLY A 254 6.40 8.51 -8.78
C GLY A 254 6.71 7.97 -10.18
N ALA A 255 7.65 8.58 -10.91
CA ALA A 255 8.09 8.11 -12.22
C ALA A 255 8.69 6.70 -12.13
N ILE A 256 9.61 6.47 -11.19
CA ILE A 256 10.20 5.14 -10.94
C ILE A 256 9.14 4.12 -10.52
N GLY A 257 8.25 4.48 -9.60
CA GLY A 257 7.15 3.61 -9.18
C GLY A 257 6.22 3.23 -10.35
N SER A 258 6.02 4.15 -11.30
CA SER A 258 5.23 3.89 -12.50
C SER A 258 5.88 2.88 -13.45
N LEU A 259 7.21 2.93 -13.59
CA LEU A 259 7.98 1.95 -14.38
C LEU A 259 7.85 0.56 -13.76
N MET A 260 8.00 0.46 -12.44
CA MET A 260 7.86 -0.79 -11.71
C MET A 260 6.46 -1.39 -11.84
N LYS A 261 5.41 -0.57 -11.66
CA LYS A 261 4.03 -1.00 -11.82
C LYS A 261 3.71 -1.46 -13.25
N ARG A 262 4.24 -0.76 -14.27
CA ARG A 262 3.98 -1.09 -15.69
C ARG A 262 4.70 -2.35 -16.15
N ASN A 263 5.96 -2.52 -15.74
CA ASN A 263 6.82 -3.56 -16.29
C ASN A 263 6.85 -4.84 -15.42
N ALA A 264 6.40 -4.74 -14.17
CA ALA A 264 6.31 -5.85 -13.22
C ALA A 264 5.01 -5.75 -12.38
N SER A 265 5.12 -5.55 -11.07
CA SER A 265 4.03 -5.27 -10.14
C SER A 265 4.60 -4.60 -8.90
N ILE A 266 3.72 -3.91 -8.16
CA ILE A 266 3.99 -3.35 -6.82
C ILE A 266 3.28 -4.13 -5.71
N SER A 267 2.65 -5.25 -6.05
CA SER A 267 1.86 -6.07 -5.11
C SER A 267 2.74 -7.11 -4.45
N GLY A 268 2.78 -7.07 -3.11
CA GLY A 268 3.45 -8.10 -2.31
C GLY A 268 2.91 -9.49 -2.61
N ALA A 269 1.59 -9.62 -2.79
CA ALA A 269 0.93 -10.88 -3.09
C ALA A 269 1.32 -11.49 -4.45
N GLU A 270 1.78 -10.66 -5.40
CA GLU A 270 2.13 -11.14 -6.75
C GLU A 270 3.62 -11.47 -6.87
N LEU A 271 4.49 -10.60 -6.33
CA LEU A 271 5.94 -10.68 -6.56
C LEU A 271 6.78 -10.65 -5.27
N GLY A 272 6.15 -10.74 -4.10
CA GLY A 272 6.83 -10.67 -2.80
C GLY A 272 7.15 -9.25 -2.36
N CYS A 273 7.79 -9.11 -1.19
CA CYS A 273 8.08 -7.82 -0.57
C CYS A 273 9.07 -6.97 -1.37
N GLN A 274 9.84 -7.57 -2.28
CA GLN A 274 10.64 -6.84 -3.27
C GLN A 274 9.80 -5.87 -4.12
N ALA A 275 8.53 -6.20 -4.41
CA ALA A 275 7.63 -5.33 -5.16
C ALA A 275 7.04 -4.20 -4.31
N GLU A 276 7.09 -4.29 -2.98
CA GLU A 276 6.57 -3.25 -2.08
C GLU A 276 7.73 -2.42 -1.53
N VAL A 277 8.52 -3.01 -0.64
CA VAL A 277 9.67 -2.38 0.02
C VAL A 277 10.80 -2.12 -0.97
N GLY A 278 11.08 -3.04 -1.90
CA GLY A 278 12.10 -2.83 -2.91
C GLY A 278 11.72 -1.72 -3.89
N SER A 279 10.44 -1.63 -4.25
CA SER A 279 9.94 -0.53 -5.07
C SER A 279 10.04 0.81 -4.34
N ALA A 280 9.59 0.88 -3.09
CA ALA A 280 9.71 2.09 -2.27
C ALA A 280 11.17 2.54 -2.06
N CYS A 281 12.09 1.59 -1.86
CA CYS A 281 13.53 1.85 -1.76
C CYS A 281 14.08 2.47 -3.05
N SER A 282 13.74 1.91 -4.20
CA SER A 282 14.12 2.40 -5.52
C SER A 282 13.55 3.80 -5.80
N MET A 283 12.26 4.00 -5.51
CA MET A 283 11.57 5.28 -5.62
C MET A 283 12.23 6.37 -4.77
N ALA A 284 12.55 6.06 -3.50
CA ALA A 284 13.18 7.02 -2.59
C ALA A 284 14.64 7.32 -2.97
N ALA A 285 15.38 6.32 -3.45
CA ALA A 285 16.76 6.50 -3.92
C ALA A 285 16.82 7.46 -5.11
N ALA A 286 15.95 7.27 -6.10
CA ALA A 286 15.83 8.15 -7.25
C ALA A 286 15.40 9.56 -6.87
N GLY A 287 14.36 9.69 -6.06
CA GLY A 287 13.88 10.98 -5.56
C GLY A 287 14.99 11.75 -4.85
N LEU A 288 15.74 11.08 -3.97
CA LEU A 288 16.86 11.69 -3.25
C LEU A 288 18.00 12.08 -4.21
N CYS A 289 18.35 11.21 -5.16
CA CYS A 289 19.41 11.48 -6.13
C CYS A 289 19.10 12.75 -6.96
N ALA A 290 17.85 12.89 -7.43
CA ALA A 290 17.42 14.04 -8.21
C ALA A 290 17.53 15.36 -7.41
N VAL A 291 16.99 15.42 -6.20
CA VAL A 291 17.02 16.65 -5.39
C VAL A 291 18.41 17.01 -4.85
N LEU A 292 19.38 16.10 -4.95
CA LEU A 292 20.79 16.33 -4.69
C LEU A 292 21.58 16.75 -5.94
N GLY A 293 20.91 16.93 -7.08
CA GLY A 293 21.51 17.38 -8.34
C GLY A 293 22.08 16.27 -9.21
N GLY A 294 21.65 15.02 -9.03
CA GLY A 294 22.05 13.92 -9.88
C GLY A 294 21.49 14.04 -11.31
N THR A 295 22.25 13.56 -12.29
CA THR A 295 21.79 13.47 -13.69
C THR A 295 20.72 12.38 -13.84
N PRO A 296 19.93 12.37 -14.94
CA PRO A 296 18.98 11.28 -15.21
C PRO A 296 19.62 9.88 -15.14
N ASP A 297 20.85 9.72 -15.65
CA ASP A 297 21.57 8.44 -15.59
C ASP A 297 21.91 8.04 -14.15
N GLN A 298 22.30 9.00 -13.30
CA GLN A 298 22.52 8.77 -11.88
C GLN A 298 21.21 8.46 -11.12
N VAL A 299 20.10 9.11 -11.49
CA VAL A 299 18.78 8.84 -10.92
C VAL A 299 18.34 7.41 -11.25
N GLU A 300 18.51 6.96 -12.49
CA GLU A 300 18.24 5.57 -12.88
C GLU A 300 19.18 4.59 -12.18
N ASN A 301 20.47 4.94 -12.03
CA ASN A 301 21.41 4.12 -11.27
C ASN A 301 21.05 4.02 -9.78
N ALA A 302 20.62 5.11 -9.14
CA ALA A 302 20.17 5.09 -7.76
C ALA A 302 18.91 4.22 -7.59
N ALA A 303 17.94 4.34 -8.51
CA ALA A 303 16.77 3.49 -8.57
C ALA A 303 17.15 2.01 -8.69
N GLU A 304 18.09 1.70 -9.59
CA GLU A 304 18.56 0.35 -9.87
C GLU A 304 19.21 -0.28 -8.64
N ILE A 305 20.21 0.37 -8.03
CA ILE A 305 20.86 -0.10 -6.78
C ILE A 305 19.82 -0.30 -5.67
N GLY A 306 18.87 0.66 -5.54
CA GLY A 306 17.79 0.57 -4.57
C GLY A 306 16.91 -0.67 -4.76
N LEU A 307 16.63 -1.06 -6.00
CA LEU A 307 15.88 -2.26 -6.32
C LEU A 307 16.72 -3.53 -6.14
N GLU A 308 17.95 -3.54 -6.66
CA GLU A 308 18.87 -4.68 -6.67
C GLU A 308 19.04 -5.26 -5.26
N HIS A 309 19.27 -4.40 -4.27
CA HIS A 309 19.45 -4.77 -2.87
C HIS A 309 18.18 -5.28 -2.16
N ASN A 310 17.07 -5.44 -2.89
CA ASN A 310 15.82 -5.98 -2.39
C ASN A 310 15.29 -7.15 -3.25
N LEU A 311 15.98 -7.55 -4.32
CA LEU A 311 15.59 -8.68 -5.16
C LEU A 311 15.57 -10.00 -4.35
N GLY A 312 14.52 -10.80 -4.57
CA GLY A 312 14.25 -12.05 -3.87
C GLY A 312 13.56 -11.92 -2.52
N LEU A 313 13.28 -10.70 -2.02
CA LEU A 313 12.57 -10.53 -0.75
C LEU A 313 11.14 -11.07 -0.83
N THR A 314 10.84 -12.07 0.01
CA THR A 314 9.53 -12.70 0.16
C THR A 314 8.58 -11.87 1.04
N CYS A 315 7.28 -12.02 0.84
CA CYS A 315 6.26 -11.43 1.72
C CYS A 315 5.69 -12.53 2.63
N ASP A 316 6.31 -12.69 3.81
CA ASP A 316 6.04 -13.78 4.75
C ASP A 316 6.11 -13.29 6.21
N PRO A 317 5.25 -12.34 6.61
CA PRO A 317 5.33 -11.76 7.95
C PRO A 317 4.73 -12.66 9.03
N VAL A 318 5.25 -12.52 10.25
CA VAL A 318 4.81 -13.24 11.46
C VAL A 318 3.33 -12.95 11.71
N GLY A 319 2.55 -13.99 11.97
CA GLY A 319 1.10 -13.89 12.19
C GLY A 319 0.30 -13.42 10.97
N GLY A 320 0.95 -13.23 9.81
CA GLY A 320 0.36 -12.50 8.70
C GLY A 320 0.18 -11.00 8.96
N LEU A 321 0.77 -10.44 10.02
CA LEU A 321 0.60 -9.05 10.43
C LEU A 321 1.57 -8.12 9.71
N VAL A 322 1.19 -6.87 9.46
CA VAL A 322 2.11 -5.84 8.90
C VAL A 322 2.98 -5.26 10.01
N GLN A 323 3.73 -6.13 10.68
CA GLN A 323 4.59 -5.81 11.83
C GLN A 323 5.99 -6.36 11.60
N VAL A 324 6.19 -7.67 11.80
CA VAL A 324 7.49 -8.33 11.64
C VAL A 324 7.49 -9.17 10.37
N PRO A 325 8.44 -9.01 9.42
CA PRO A 325 9.57 -8.08 9.45
C PRO A 325 9.31 -6.72 8.74
N CYS A 326 8.04 -6.33 8.59
CA CYS A 326 7.64 -5.16 7.81
C CYS A 326 8.23 -3.84 8.35
N ILE A 327 8.19 -3.65 9.66
CA ILE A 327 8.63 -2.44 10.36
C ILE A 327 10.14 -2.25 10.16
N GLU A 328 10.97 -3.25 10.50
CA GLU A 328 12.42 -3.16 10.34
C GLU A 328 12.85 -3.13 8.86
N ARG A 329 12.07 -3.72 7.95
CA ARG A 329 12.32 -3.61 6.50
C ARG A 329 12.22 -2.17 6.01
N ASN A 330 11.30 -1.36 6.54
CA ASN A 330 11.20 0.05 6.16
C ASN A 330 12.41 0.85 6.64
N ALA A 331 12.86 0.62 7.88
CA ALA A 331 14.07 1.25 8.40
C ALA A 331 15.31 0.89 7.56
N ILE A 332 15.53 -0.41 7.33
CA ILE A 332 16.66 -0.91 6.53
C ILE A 332 16.61 -0.39 5.08
N ALA A 333 15.44 -0.41 4.45
CA ALA A 333 15.27 0.06 3.07
C ALA A 333 15.48 1.57 2.93
N SER A 334 15.10 2.37 3.94
CA SER A 334 15.36 3.81 3.94
C SER A 334 16.87 4.11 3.93
N VAL A 335 17.64 3.38 4.75
CA VAL A 335 19.11 3.49 4.77
C VAL A 335 19.73 3.02 3.45
N LYS A 336 19.21 1.93 2.87
CA LYS A 336 19.63 1.47 1.53
C LYS A 336 19.38 2.53 0.46
N ALA A 337 18.21 3.17 0.47
CA ALA A 337 17.86 4.20 -0.50
C ALA A 337 18.81 5.41 -0.42
N ILE A 338 19.16 5.85 0.78
CA ILE A 338 20.14 6.92 1.00
C ILE A 338 21.52 6.51 0.46
N ASN A 339 21.98 5.30 0.78
CA ASN A 339 23.26 4.80 0.28
C ASN A 339 23.27 4.62 -1.25
N ALA A 340 22.17 4.16 -1.85
CA ALA A 340 22.02 4.02 -3.29
C ALA A 340 22.16 5.38 -4.01
N ALA A 341 21.47 6.41 -3.51
CA ALA A 341 21.61 7.77 -4.04
C ALA A 341 23.06 8.30 -3.91
N ARG A 342 23.71 8.06 -2.76
CA ARG A 342 25.10 8.49 -2.54
C ARG A 342 26.10 7.77 -3.44
N LEU A 343 25.91 6.47 -3.68
CA LEU A 343 26.75 5.68 -4.58
C LEU A 343 26.60 6.17 -6.02
N ALA A 344 25.37 6.41 -6.47
CA ALA A 344 25.10 6.93 -7.81
C ALA A 344 25.72 8.33 -8.04
N LEU A 345 25.58 9.23 -7.06
CA LEU A 345 26.17 10.57 -7.10
C LEU A 345 27.70 10.58 -7.05
N ALA A 346 28.31 9.60 -6.38
CA ALA A 346 29.76 9.43 -6.36
C ALA A 346 30.30 8.81 -7.66
N GLY A 347 29.44 8.11 -8.40
CA GLY A 347 29.73 7.61 -9.75
C GLY A 347 29.35 8.60 -10.84
N ASP A 348 29.45 8.16 -12.09
CA ASP A 348 29.08 8.92 -13.29
C ASP A 348 27.73 8.49 -13.90
N GLY A 349 26.97 7.66 -13.18
CA GLY A 349 25.72 7.07 -13.67
C GLY A 349 25.92 5.82 -14.52
N SER A 350 27.16 5.41 -14.81
CA SER A 350 27.41 4.17 -15.53
C SER A 350 27.10 2.94 -14.65
N HIS A 351 26.23 2.07 -15.17
CA HIS A 351 25.79 0.86 -14.49
C HIS A 351 25.94 -0.36 -15.39
N ARG A 352 26.44 -1.46 -14.82
CA ARG A 352 26.57 -2.76 -15.52
C ARG A 352 25.24 -3.46 -15.68
N VAL A 353 24.34 -3.21 -14.73
CA VAL A 353 22.96 -3.70 -14.72
C VAL A 353 22.06 -2.49 -14.92
N THR A 354 21.18 -2.52 -15.91
CA THR A 354 20.24 -1.42 -16.13
C THR A 354 19.03 -1.57 -15.21
N LEU A 355 18.32 -0.46 -14.96
CA LEU A 355 17.06 -0.49 -14.20
C LEU A 355 16.04 -1.45 -14.83
N ASP A 356 15.95 -1.50 -16.16
CA ASP A 356 15.09 -2.45 -16.88
C ASP A 356 15.45 -3.91 -16.58
N GLN A 357 16.75 -4.24 -16.53
CA GLN A 357 17.20 -5.59 -16.19
C GLN A 357 16.84 -5.93 -14.73
N ALA A 358 17.00 -4.98 -13.81
CA ALA A 358 16.62 -5.17 -12.41
C ALA A 358 15.09 -5.36 -12.25
N ILE A 359 14.26 -4.58 -12.96
CA ILE A 359 12.79 -4.73 -12.95
C ILE A 359 12.37 -6.07 -13.58
N ALA A 360 12.98 -6.46 -14.70
CA ALA A 360 12.74 -7.76 -15.33
C ALA A 360 13.11 -8.90 -14.38
N THR A 361 14.20 -8.74 -13.62
CA THR A 361 14.65 -9.71 -12.61
C THR A 361 13.69 -9.78 -11.44
N MET A 362 13.19 -8.64 -10.93
CA MET A 362 12.13 -8.60 -9.91
C MET A 362 10.89 -9.37 -10.37
N ARG A 363 10.46 -9.16 -11.62
CA ARG A 363 9.34 -9.88 -12.20
C ARG A 363 9.61 -11.39 -12.25
N GLN A 364 10.74 -11.80 -12.80
CA GLN A 364 11.07 -13.21 -12.97
C GLN A 364 11.19 -13.92 -11.61
N THR A 365 11.95 -13.36 -10.68
CA THR A 365 12.10 -13.90 -9.31
C THR A 365 10.77 -13.97 -8.57
N GLY A 366 9.89 -12.97 -8.75
CA GLY A 366 8.55 -12.98 -8.18
C GLY A 366 7.66 -14.08 -8.78
N LEU A 367 7.81 -14.38 -10.08
CA LEU A 367 7.13 -15.52 -10.71
C LEU A 367 7.63 -16.86 -10.15
N ASP A 368 8.95 -16.99 -10.00
CA ASP A 368 9.63 -18.21 -9.51
C ASP A 368 9.42 -18.48 -8.01
N MET A 369 9.08 -17.44 -7.24
CA MET A 369 8.78 -17.55 -5.82
C MET A 369 7.62 -18.55 -5.61
N LYS A 370 7.70 -19.43 -4.60
CA LYS A 370 6.58 -20.33 -4.32
C LYS A 370 5.41 -19.53 -3.75
N THR A 371 4.17 -19.85 -4.13
CA THR A 371 2.95 -19.15 -3.67
C THR A 371 2.92 -18.95 -2.15
N LYS A 372 3.37 -19.93 -1.37
CA LYS A 372 3.43 -19.85 0.10
C LYS A 372 4.39 -18.80 0.68
N TYR A 373 5.26 -18.20 -0.15
CA TYR A 373 6.18 -17.13 0.22
C TYR A 373 5.86 -15.79 -0.49
N LYS A 374 4.82 -15.79 -1.36
CA LYS A 374 4.31 -14.59 -2.02
C LYS A 374 3.25 -13.89 -1.17
N GLU A 375 2.40 -14.67 -0.51
CA GLU A 375 1.29 -14.13 0.28
C GLU A 375 1.56 -14.14 1.78
N THR A 376 1.05 -13.10 2.44
CA THR A 376 0.91 -13.00 3.88
C THR A 376 0.34 -14.30 4.47
N SER A 377 1.12 -14.93 5.34
CA SER A 377 0.72 -15.98 6.31
C SER A 377 0.77 -17.48 5.92
N ARG A 378 1.50 -17.93 4.88
CA ARG A 378 1.49 -19.38 4.52
C ARG A 378 2.86 -20.08 4.54
N GLY A 379 3.95 -19.38 4.89
CA GLY A 379 5.30 -19.92 4.78
C GLY A 379 6.24 -19.52 5.93
N GLY A 380 7.49 -19.96 5.80
CA GLY A 380 8.69 -19.46 6.51
C GLY A 380 8.49 -18.89 7.91
N LEU A 381 8.75 -17.59 8.10
CA LEU A 381 8.68 -16.94 9.42
C LEU A 381 7.24 -16.92 9.94
N ALA A 382 6.25 -16.78 9.06
CA ALA A 382 4.85 -16.69 9.43
C ALA A 382 4.32 -17.92 10.20
N VAL A 383 4.86 -19.10 9.90
CA VAL A 383 4.41 -20.37 10.51
C VAL A 383 5.42 -20.99 11.49
N ASN A 384 6.68 -20.53 11.50
CA ASN A 384 7.73 -21.09 12.34
C ASN A 384 8.06 -20.24 13.58
N VAL A 385 7.57 -19.01 13.66
CA VAL A 385 7.65 -18.17 14.87
C VAL A 385 6.33 -18.34 15.63
N ILE A 386 6.41 -18.89 16.84
CA ILE A 386 5.25 -19.04 17.74
C ILE A 386 4.94 -17.66 18.32
N GLU A 387 3.72 -17.17 18.14
CA GLU A 387 3.23 -15.96 18.83
C GLU A 387 3.23 -16.24 20.34
N CYS A 388 3.91 -15.38 21.10
CA CYS A 388 3.99 -15.44 22.55
C CYS A 388 2.81 -14.72 23.19
#